data_AF-A0A255ZA52-F1
#
_entry.id   AF-A0A255ZA52-F1
#
_cell.length_a   1.000
_cell.length_b   1.000
_cell.length_c   1.000
_cell.angle_alpha   90.00
_cell.angle_beta   90.00
_cell.angle_gamma   90.00
#
_symmetry.space_group_name_H-M   'P 1'
#
loop_
_entity.id
_entity.type
_entity.pdbx_description
1 polymer ?
#
loop_
_entity_poly.entity_id
_entity_poly.type
_entity_poly.pdbx_seq_one_letter_code
_entity_poly.pdbx_strand_id
1 'polypeptide(L)' 'MGKRGFVGQPLEVRMATNPPSGDGHRNGAVRDRSQFQHPNGHWVKRDTETGRIMDVKSDDKPFKGVRRETD' A
#
# COMPACT_ATOMS: atom_id res chain seq x y z
N MET A 1 -33.33 -45.29 -26.99
CA MET A 1 -33.63 -43.91 -27.43
C MET A 1 -34.24 -43.17 -26.24
N GLY A 2 -33.58 -42.11 -25.72
CA GLY A 2 -34.09 -41.36 -24.56
C GLY A 2 -32.99 -40.82 -23.64
N LYS A 3 -32.19 -39.89 -24.17
CA LYS A 3 -31.14 -39.16 -23.44
C LYS A 3 -31.80 -38.14 -22.50
N ARG A 4 -31.71 -38.28 -21.18
CA ARG A 4 -32.08 -37.24 -20.18
C ARG A 4 -31.37 -37.59 -18.87
N GLY A 5 -30.55 -36.80 -18.21
CA GLY A 5 -29.95 -35.49 -18.43
C GLY A 5 -29.11 -35.29 -17.17
N PHE A 6 -27.79 -35.24 -17.28
CA PHE A 6 -26.91 -34.99 -16.14
C PHE A 6 -27.15 -33.55 -15.71
N VAL A 7 -27.76 -33.33 -14.55
CA VAL A 7 -27.95 -31.99 -13.99
C VAL A 7 -26.58 -31.52 -13.51
N GLY A 8 -25.90 -30.78 -14.39
CA GLY A 8 -24.72 -30.01 -14.03
C GLY A 8 -25.14 -28.92 -13.06
N GLN A 9 -24.91 -29.15 -11.78
CA GLN A 9 -24.92 -28.09 -10.79
C GLN A 9 -23.86 -27.06 -11.23
N PRO A 10 -24.21 -25.79 -11.49
CA PRO A 10 -23.19 -24.80 -11.75
C PRO A 10 -22.33 -24.71 -10.49
N LEU A 11 -21.03 -24.97 -10.63
CA LEU A 11 -20.06 -24.61 -9.61
C LEU A 11 -20.19 -23.10 -9.45
N GLU A 12 -20.89 -22.67 -8.41
CA GLU A 12 -20.90 -21.29 -7.96
C GLU A 12 -19.44 -20.95 -7.70
N VAL A 13 -18.82 -20.22 -8.64
CA VAL A 13 -17.52 -19.61 -8.42
C VAL A 13 -17.76 -18.55 -7.36
N ARG A 14 -17.68 -18.98 -6.09
CA ARG A 14 -17.44 -18.10 -4.96
C ARG A 14 -16.07 -17.50 -5.21
N MET A 15 -16.02 -16.45 -6.01
CA MET A 15 -14.89 -15.53 -5.98
C MET A 15 -14.72 -15.18 -4.50
N ALA A 16 -13.55 -15.41 -3.95
CA ALA A 16 -13.21 -14.84 -2.66
C ALA A 16 -13.34 -13.33 -2.83
N THR A 17 -14.48 -12.76 -2.44
CA THR A 17 -14.69 -11.33 -2.46
C THR A 17 -13.76 -10.78 -1.39
N ASN A 18 -12.62 -10.23 -1.77
CA ASN A 18 -11.87 -9.37 -0.88
C ASN A 18 -12.72 -8.09 -0.73
N PRO A 19 -13.41 -7.87 0.40
CA PRO A 19 -14.14 -6.63 0.60
C PRO A 19 -13.15 -5.46 0.43
N PRO A 20 -13.55 -4.34 -0.19
CA PRO A 20 -12.66 -3.19 -0.30
C PRO A 20 -12.21 -2.81 1.12
N SER A 21 -10.90 -2.91 1.37
CA SER A 21 -10.31 -2.45 2.63
C SER A 21 -10.81 -1.03 2.89
N GLY A 22 -11.50 -0.84 4.02
CA GLY A 22 -12.34 0.32 4.32
C GLY A 22 -11.74 1.66 3.88
N ASP A 23 -12.58 2.48 3.25
CA ASP A 23 -12.40 3.89 2.82
C ASP A 23 -11.06 4.31 2.22
N GLY A 24 -10.09 3.43 1.96
CA GLY A 24 -8.78 3.75 1.38
C GLY A 24 -7.93 4.78 2.17
N HIS A 25 -8.44 5.30 3.28
CA HIS A 25 -7.83 6.38 4.02
C HIS A 25 -7.13 5.85 5.26
N ARG A 26 -5.84 6.18 5.37
CA ARG A 26 -5.03 5.83 6.52
C ARG A 26 -5.41 6.73 7.69
N ASN A 27 -5.99 6.15 8.74
CA ASN A 27 -6.30 6.88 9.96
C ASN A 27 -5.00 7.25 10.70
N GLY A 28 -4.62 8.52 10.67
CA GLY A 28 -3.51 9.09 11.45
C GLY A 28 -2.17 9.24 10.72
N ALA A 29 -1.32 10.10 11.27
CA ALA A 29 0.03 10.39 10.75
C ALA A 29 0.89 9.13 10.67
N VAL A 30 1.71 9.02 9.63
CA VAL A 30 2.69 7.95 9.43
C VAL A 30 3.74 8.00 10.54
N ARG A 31 3.54 7.22 11.61
CA ARG A 31 4.46 7.14 12.75
C ARG A 31 5.64 6.20 12.48
N ASP A 32 5.52 5.28 11.54
CA ASP A 32 6.57 4.27 11.27
C ASP A 32 7.52 4.69 10.14
N ARG A 33 7.24 5.83 9.49
CA ARG A 33 8.06 6.35 8.38
C ARG A 33 8.33 7.81 8.57
N SER A 34 9.59 8.19 8.44
CA SER A 34 10.06 9.56 8.44
C SER A 34 10.67 9.90 7.09
N GLN A 35 10.87 11.19 6.85
CA GLN A 35 11.62 11.66 5.69
C GLN A 35 12.60 12.75 6.10
N PHE A 36 13.75 12.79 5.46
CA PHE A 36 14.73 13.86 5.60
C PHE A 36 15.20 14.30 4.21
N GLN A 37 15.68 15.54 4.13
CA GLN A 37 16.29 16.03 2.91
C GLN A 37 17.77 15.62 2.90
N HIS A 38 18.17 14.87 1.87
CA HIS A 38 19.57 14.50 1.70
C HIS A 38 20.33 15.68 1.07
N PRO A 39 21.66 15.81 1.28
CA PRO A 39 22.45 16.92 0.74
C PRO A 39 22.41 17.07 -0.80
N ASN A 40 21.99 16.04 -1.53
CA ASN A 40 21.75 16.12 -2.97
C ASN A 40 20.43 16.81 -3.36
N GLY A 41 19.67 17.33 -2.40
CA GLY A 41 18.39 18.02 -2.61
C GLY A 41 17.16 17.11 -2.58
N HIS A 42 17.35 15.80 -2.75
CA HIS A 42 16.26 14.83 -2.82
C HIS A 42 15.72 14.45 -1.45
N TRP A 43 14.42 14.17 -1.41
CA TRP A 43 13.75 13.67 -0.21
C TRP A 43 13.90 12.16 -0.11
N VAL A 44 14.33 11.70 1.07
CA VAL A 44 14.56 10.29 1.35
C VAL A 44 13.59 9.83 2.42
N LYS A 45 12.92 8.70 2.17
CA LYS A 45 12.02 8.05 3.11
C LYS A 45 12.81 7.01 3.91
N ARG A 46 12.74 7.13 5.23
CA ARG A 46 13.40 6.24 6.18
C ARG A 46 12.36 5.51 7.02
N ASP A 47 12.61 4.23 7.25
CA ASP A 47 11.87 3.44 8.22
C ASP A 47 12.35 3.81 9.62
N THR A 48 11.43 4.22 10.49
CA THR A 48 11.82 4.77 11.80
C THR A 48 12.14 3.69 12.83
N GLU A 49 11.75 2.44 12.56
CA GLU A 49 12.02 1.31 13.44
C GLU A 49 13.38 0.68 13.14
N THR A 50 13.69 0.50 11.85
CA THR A 50 14.90 -0.17 11.36
C THR A 50 15.99 0.79 10.89
N GLY A 51 15.67 2.06 10.68
CA GLY A 51 16.59 3.07 10.12
C GLY A 51 16.90 2.90 8.63
N ARG A 52 16.28 1.91 7.96
CA ARG A 52 16.56 1.60 6.56
C ARG A 52 16.01 2.66 5.63
N ILE A 53 16.76 2.93 4.56
CA ILE A 53 16.29 3.76 3.45
C ILE A 53 15.31 2.93 2.64
N MET A 54 14.07 3.39 2.56
CA MET A 54 13.03 2.71 1.79
C MET A 54 12.95 3.23 0.36
N ASP A 55 13.11 4.54 0.20
CA ASP A 55 12.77 5.21 -1.05
C ASP A 55 13.47 6.56 -1.15
N VAL A 56 13.84 6.95 -2.36
CA VAL A 56 14.47 8.23 -2.67
C VAL A 56 13.70 8.86 -3.81
N LYS A 57 13.21 10.08 -3.62
CA LYS A 57 12.54 10.80 -4.68
C LYS A 57 13.51 11.27 -5.75
N SER A 58 13.06 11.24 -6.99
CA SER A 58 13.75 11.88 -8.12
C SER A 58 13.44 13.37 -8.21
N ASP A 59 12.41 13.85 -7.50
CA ASP A 59 12.04 15.26 -7.41
C ASP A 59 12.43 15.87 -6.06
N ASP A 60 12.47 17.21 -6.01
CA ASP A 60 12.90 17.96 -4.84
C ASP A 60 11.78 18.24 -3.83
N LYS A 61 10.60 17.61 -3.99
CA LYS A 61 9.45 17.82 -3.10
C LYS A 61 9.34 16.70 -2.07
N PRO A 62 8.88 16.99 -0.84
CA PRO A 62 8.68 15.95 0.16
C PRO A 62 7.66 14.88 -0.27
N PHE A 63 7.75 13.70 0.35
CA PHE A 63 6.71 12.69 0.31
C PHE A 63 5.45 13.22 1.00
N LYS A 64 4.31 13.10 0.32
CA LYS A 64 3.01 13.46 0.91
C LYS A 64 2.69 12.52 2.08
N GLY A 65 2.26 13.09 3.20
CA GLY A 65 1.81 12.33 4.38
C GLY A 65 2.90 11.63 5.19
N VAL A 66 4.19 11.87 4.90
CA VAL A 66 5.31 11.35 5.70
C VAL A 66 5.86 12.46 6.59
N ARG A 67 6.12 12.18 7.88
CA ARG A 67 6.65 13.21 8.79
C ARG A 67 8.08 13.60 8.39
N ARG A 68 8.40 14.89 8.40
CA ARG A 68 9.78 15.34 8.25
C ARG A 68 10.52 15.11 9.57
N GLU A 69 11.73 14.58 9.50
CA GLU A 69 12.64 14.58 10.64
C GLU A 69 12.99 16.03 10.95
N THR A 70 12.82 16.41 12.21
CA THR A 70 13.27 17.70 12.73
C THR A 70 14.51 17.34 13.52
N ASP A 71 15.66 17.85 13.08
CA ASP A 71 16.91 17.77 13.83
C ASP A 71 16.78 18.51 15.17
#